data_AF-A0A9D4GSB7-F1
#
_entry.id   AF-A0A9D4GSB7-F1
#
_cell.length_a   1.000
_cell.length_b   1.000
_cell.length_c   1.000
_cell.angle_alpha   90.00
_cell.angle_beta   90.00
_cell.angle_gamma   90.00
#
_symmetry.space_group_name_H-M   'P 1'
#
loop_
_entity.id
_entity.type
_entity.pdbx_description
1 polymer ?
#
loop_
_entity_poly.entity_id
_entity_poly.type
_entity_poly.pdbx_seq_one_letter_code
_entity_poly.pdbx_strand_id
1 'polypeptide(L)'
;MSFNPLMWVVLDPFKKIYNSMCHRFIRENPSTKITRYNVAPLGSAAYVAVLSVENLRSAFKKSGVFPVDQSAVSKEHFTTSKQKLSLTKRKNSTMERKRTTFLNLHLAKK
;
A
#
# COMPACT_ATOMS: atom_id res chain seq x y z
N MET A 1 -5.95 -12.96 -15.41
CA MET A 1 -6.10 -11.71 -14.63
C MET A 1 -5.55 -11.94 -13.24
N SER A 2 -4.45 -11.29 -12.84
CA SER A 2 -3.92 -11.37 -11.48
C SER A 2 -4.68 -10.39 -10.58
N PHE A 3 -5.55 -10.88 -9.70
CA PHE A 3 -6.16 -10.04 -8.67
C PHE A 3 -5.11 -9.69 -7.60
N ASN A 4 -5.00 -8.41 -7.26
CA ASN A 4 -4.11 -7.96 -6.18
C ASN A 4 -4.61 -8.47 -4.82
N PRO A 5 -3.73 -8.91 -3.90
CA PRO A 5 -4.11 -9.34 -2.55
C PRO A 5 -4.96 -8.34 -1.76
N LEU A 6 -4.95 -7.05 -2.06
CA LEU A 6 -5.85 -6.10 -1.41
C LEU A 6 -7.31 -6.26 -1.87
N MET A 7 -7.54 -6.63 -3.13
CA MET A 7 -8.87 -6.69 -3.73
C MET A 7 -9.72 -7.80 -3.12
N TRP A 8 -9.15 -8.98 -2.83
CA TRP A 8 -9.91 -10.08 -2.23
C TRP A 8 -10.35 -9.76 -0.80
N VAL A 9 -9.51 -9.05 -0.03
CA VAL A 9 -9.82 -8.70 1.37
C VAL A 9 -11.00 -7.73 1.44
N VAL A 10 -11.15 -6.86 0.44
CA VAL A 10 -12.20 -5.84 0.38
C VAL A 10 -13.48 -6.37 -0.26
N LEU A 11 -13.37 -7.28 -1.23
CA LEU A 11 -14.51 -7.76 -2.01
C LEU A 11 -15.50 -8.61 -1.18
N ASP A 12 -15.00 -9.48 -0.30
CA ASP A 12 -15.86 -10.34 0.51
C ASP A 12 -16.68 -9.56 1.55
N PRO A 13 -16.10 -8.60 2.31
CA PRO A 13 -16.86 -7.67 3.15
C PRO A 13 -17.86 -6.84 2.35
N PHE A 14 -17.47 -6.38 1.15
CA PHE A 14 -18.36 -5.60 0.28
C PHE A 14 -19.63 -6.37 -0.07
N LYS A 15 -19.51 -7.62 -0.52
CA LYS A 15 -20.68 -8.47 -0.82
C LYS A 15 -21.61 -8.60 0.39
N LYS A 16 -21.06 -8.82 1.59
CA LYS A 16 -21.85 -8.96 2.82
C LYS A 16 -22.60 -7.68 3.18
N ILE A 17 -21.91 -6.54 3.15
CA ILE A 17 -22.50 -5.24 3.47
C ILE A 17 -23.54 -4.85 2.43
N TYR A 18 -23.25 -5.04 1.15
CA TYR A 18 -24.19 -4.77 0.07
C TYR A 18 -25.47 -5.60 0.20
N ASN A 19 -25.37 -6.90 0.48
CA ASN A 19 -26.53 -7.76 0.74
C ASN A 19 -27.33 -7.28 1.95
N SER A 20 -26.65 -6.92 3.05
CA SER A 20 -27.31 -6.38 4.24
C SER A 20 -28.08 -5.09 3.93
N MET A 21 -27.50 -4.19 3.13
CA MET A 21 -28.15 -2.94 2.70
C MET A 21 -29.37 -3.22 1.81
N CYS A 22 -29.28 -4.18 0.91
CA CYS A 22 -30.42 -4.63 0.09
C CYS A 22 -31.55 -5.18 0.97
N HIS A 23 -31.24 -6.04 1.93
CA HIS A 23 -32.22 -6.58 2.88
C HIS A 23 -32.84 -5.50 3.75
N ARG A 24 -32.06 -4.50 4.18
CA ARG A 24 -32.58 -3.34 4.91
C ARG A 24 -33.53 -2.52 4.04
N PHE A 25 -33.14 -2.21 2.81
CA PHE A 25 -33.96 -1.45 1.86
C PHE A 25 -35.33 -2.11 1.62
N ILE A 26 -35.36 -3.44 1.44
CA ILE A 26 -36.61 -4.20 1.26
C ILE A 26 -37.48 -4.17 2.51
N ARG A 27 -36.88 -4.20 3.72
CA ARG A 27 -37.62 -4.09 4.98
C ARG A 27 -38.21 -2.70 5.20
N GLU A 28 -37.48 -1.66 4.83
CA GLU A 28 -37.91 -0.25 4.96
C GLU A 28 -38.95 0.13 3.90
N ASN A 29 -38.94 -0.54 2.74
CA ASN A 29 -39.83 -0.26 1.61
C ASN A 29 -40.62 -1.52 1.24
N PRO A 30 -41.53 -2.00 2.12
CA PRO A 30 -42.32 -3.18 1.85
C PRO A 30 -43.12 -3.00 0.55
N SER A 31 -43.15 -4.04 -0.28
CA SER A 31 -43.74 -4.06 -1.64
C SER A 31 -42.92 -3.40 -2.75
N THR A 32 -41.76 -2.80 -2.44
CA THR A 32 -40.86 -2.25 -3.47
C THR A 32 -39.78 -3.27 -3.84
N LYS A 33 -39.65 -3.57 -5.14
CA LYS A 33 -38.55 -4.38 -5.65
C LYS A 33 -37.31 -3.50 -5.89
N ILE A 34 -36.13 -4.04 -5.64
CA ILE A 34 -34.87 -3.37 -5.99
C ILE A 34 -34.79 -3.28 -7.52
N THR A 35 -34.71 -2.05 -8.04
CA THR A 35 -34.54 -1.78 -9.47
C THR A 35 -33.10 -1.46 -9.81
N ARG A 36 -32.77 -1.38 -11.11
CA ARG A 36 -31.47 -0.91 -11.61
C ARG A 36 -31.06 0.47 -11.06
N TYR A 37 -32.03 1.31 -10.70
CA TYR A 37 -31.78 2.65 -10.14
C TYR A 37 -31.38 2.61 -8.66
N ASN A 38 -31.73 1.53 -7.94
CA ASN A 38 -31.37 1.34 -6.54
C ASN A 38 -29.96 0.73 -6.39
N VAL A 39 -29.47 0.01 -7.41
CA VAL A 39 -28.17 -0.66 -7.37
C VAL A 39 -27.03 0.34 -7.14
N ALA A 40 -27.02 1.47 -7.88
CA ALA A 40 -25.99 2.50 -7.74
C ALA A 40 -25.92 3.13 -6.33
N PRO A 41 -27.03 3.63 -5.74
CA PRO A 41 -26.99 4.21 -4.40
C PRO A 41 -26.72 3.17 -3.29
N LEU A 42 -27.24 1.94 -3.41
CA LEU A 42 -26.92 0.89 -2.44
C LEU A 42 -25.45 0.45 -2.55
N GLY A 43 -24.92 0.41 -3.78
CA GLY A 43 -23.55 0.03 -4.07
C GLY A 43 -22.56 1.08 -3.57
N SER A 44 -22.83 2.36 -3.81
CA SER A 44 -21.99 3.45 -3.31
C SER A 44 -21.97 3.52 -1.79
N ALA A 45 -23.13 3.35 -1.14
CA ALA A 45 -23.21 3.30 0.33
C ALA A 45 -22.42 2.11 0.90
N ALA A 46 -22.56 0.92 0.31
CA ALA A 46 -21.79 -0.25 0.72
C ALA A 46 -20.28 -0.06 0.49
N TYR A 47 -19.88 0.58 -0.61
CA TYR A 47 -18.49 0.86 -0.94
C TYR A 47 -17.84 1.80 0.08
N VAL A 48 -18.51 2.89 0.43
CA VAL A 48 -18.04 3.84 1.44
C VAL A 48 -17.91 3.16 2.82
N ALA A 49 -18.86 2.30 3.19
CA ALA A 49 -18.81 1.57 4.45
C ALA A 49 -17.63 0.58 4.52
N VAL A 50 -17.33 -0.10 3.41
CA VAL A 50 -16.22 -1.05 3.34
C VAL A 50 -14.87 -0.33 3.34
N LEU A 51 -14.75 0.81 2.67
CA LEU A 51 -13.51 1.59 2.59
C LEU A 51 -13.30 2.56 3.75
N SER A 52 -13.87 2.27 4.92
CA SER A 52 -13.50 2.99 6.13
C SER A 52 -12.02 2.82 6.45
N VAL A 53 -11.44 3.80 7.14
CA VAL A 53 -10.00 3.82 7.49
C VAL A 53 -9.63 2.56 8.29
N GLU A 54 -10.46 2.15 9.24
CA GLU A 54 -10.26 0.94 10.05
C GLU A 54 -10.24 -0.32 9.18
N ASN A 55 -11.21 -0.47 8.27
CA ASN A 55 -11.30 -1.63 7.39
C ASN A 55 -10.10 -1.67 6.43
N LEU A 56 -9.70 -0.53 5.87
CA LEU A 56 -8.51 -0.42 5.03
C LEU A 56 -7.24 -0.79 5.80
N ARG A 57 -7.04 -0.29 7.02
CA ARG A 57 -5.87 -0.66 7.85
C ARG A 57 -5.81 -2.16 8.10
N SER A 58 -6.95 -2.79 8.40
CA SER A 58 -7.05 -4.24 8.56
C SER A 58 -6.74 -4.99 7.25
N ALA A 59 -7.21 -4.46 6.12
CA ALA A 59 -7.01 -5.05 4.80
C ALA A 59 -5.56 -4.95 4.34
N PHE A 60 -4.91 -3.82 4.59
CA PHE A 60 -3.49 -3.61 4.36
C PHE A 60 -2.62 -4.52 5.22
N LYS A 61 -2.98 -4.72 6.50
CA LYS A 61 -2.31 -5.68 7.38
C LYS A 61 -2.44 -7.12 6.87
N LYS A 62 -3.64 -7.50 6.40
CA LYS A 62 -3.93 -8.86 5.92
C LYS A 62 -3.32 -9.16 4.54
N SER A 63 -3.26 -8.15 3.66
CA SER A 63 -2.70 -8.28 2.31
C SER A 63 -1.16 -8.16 2.27
N GLY A 64 -0.52 -7.74 3.37
CA GLY A 64 0.92 -7.53 3.43
C GLY A 64 1.41 -6.31 2.63
N VAL A 65 0.48 -5.46 2.16
CA VAL A 65 0.78 -4.27 1.32
C VAL A 65 1.26 -3.07 2.16
N PHE A 66 1.20 -3.16 3.48
CA PHE A 66 1.73 -2.12 4.38
C PHE A 66 2.91 -2.65 5.19
N PRO A 67 4.01 -1.90 5.33
CA PRO A 67 5.05 -2.25 6.28
C PRO A 67 4.48 -2.04 7.68
N VAL A 68 3.96 -3.11 8.28
CA VAL A 68 3.62 -3.13 9.71
C VAL A 68 4.87 -2.84 10.55
N ASP A 69 6.04 -3.12 9.98
CA ASP A 69 7.34 -2.76 10.50
C ASP A 69 7.99 -1.67 9.63
N GLN A 70 8.08 -0.44 10.15
CA GLN A 70 8.79 0.65 9.48
C GLN A 70 10.28 0.36 9.28
N SER A 71 10.86 -0.58 10.04
CA SER A 71 12.25 -1.03 9.86
C SER A 71 12.43 -1.93 8.63
N ALA A 72 11.36 -2.50 8.09
CA ALA A 72 11.40 -3.31 6.86
C ALA A 72 11.73 -2.45 5.62
N VAL A 73 11.45 -1.14 5.67
CA VAL A 73 11.82 -0.20 4.61
C VAL A 73 13.09 0.52 5.03
N SER A 74 14.21 0.22 4.37
CA SER A 74 15.47 0.91 4.66
C SER A 74 15.31 2.42 4.53
N LYS A 75 15.91 3.17 5.46
CA LYS A 75 15.89 4.66 5.48
C LYS A 75 16.30 5.28 4.16
N GLU A 76 17.13 4.58 3.37
CA GLU A 76 17.56 5.01 2.05
C GLU A 76 16.39 5.16 1.04
N HIS A 77 15.31 4.40 1.19
CA HIS A 77 14.11 4.49 0.33
C HIS A 77 13.19 5.66 0.68
N PHE A 78 13.31 6.23 1.87
CA PHE A 78 12.59 7.45 2.26
C PHE A 78 13.34 8.73 1.86
N THR A 79 14.57 8.61 1.36
CA THR A 79 15.34 9.78 0.92
C THR A 79 14.82 10.31 -0.41
N THR A 80 14.70 11.64 -0.51
CA THR A 80 14.35 12.30 -1.78
C THR A 80 15.44 12.06 -2.82
N SER A 81 15.07 12.05 -4.10
CA SER A 81 15.99 11.78 -5.22
C SER A 81 17.24 12.68 -5.19
N LYS A 82 17.08 13.94 -4.75
CA LYS A 82 18.19 14.90 -4.57
C LYS A 82 19.18 14.47 -3.49
N GLN A 83 18.67 13.93 -2.38
CA GLN A 83 19.46 13.48 -1.24
C GLN A 83 20.14 12.13 -1.53
N LYS A 84 19.49 11.24 -2.29
CA LYS A 84 20.08 9.99 -2.75
C LYS A 84 21.29 10.23 -3.66
N LEU A 85 21.20 11.20 -4.58
CA LEU A 85 22.31 11.56 -5.48
C LEU A 85 23.53 12.11 -4.72
N SER A 86 23.31 12.92 -3.68
CA SER A 86 24.39 13.48 -2.86
C SER A 86 25.08 12.42 -1.98
N LEU A 87 24.32 11.45 -1.47
CA LEU A 87 24.85 10.29 -0.74
C LEU A 87 25.68 9.37 -1.65
N THR A 88 25.21 9.09 -2.87
CA THR A 88 25.97 8.30 -3.84
C THR A 88 27.28 8.99 -4.22
N LYS A 89 27.25 10.32 -4.44
CA LYS A 89 28.45 11.10 -4.76
C LYS A 89 29.49 11.06 -3.62
N ARG A 90 29.03 11.08 -2.36
CA ARG A 90 29.90 10.94 -1.16
C ARG A 90 30.47 9.53 -0.99
N LYS A 91 29.67 8.48 -1.24
CA LYS A 91 30.15 7.08 -1.19
C LYS A 91 31.23 6.84 -2.24
N ASN A 92 31.03 7.37 -3.46
CA ASN A 92 31.99 7.23 -4.56
C ASN A 92 33.31 7.96 -4.27
N SER A 93 33.28 9.19 -3.76
CA SER A 93 34.51 9.92 -3.42
C SER A 93 35.29 9.29 -2.25
N THR A 94 34.59 8.65 -1.31
CA THR A 94 35.22 7.93 -0.19
C THR A 94 35.87 6.63 -0.66
N MET A 95 35.21 5.89 -1.55
CA MET A 95 35.77 4.68 -2.20
C MET A 95 37.01 5.00 -3.03
N GLU A 96 36.98 6.11 -3.77
CA GLU A 96 38.09 6.55 -4.60
C GLU A 96 39.30 6.94 -3.76
N ARG A 97 39.10 7.70 -2.67
CA ARG A 97 40.17 7.99 -1.70
C ARG A 97 40.80 6.73 -1.11
N LYS A 98 39.99 5.75 -0.70
CA LYS A 98 40.49 4.47 -0.16
C LYS A 98 41.33 3.70 -1.17
N ARG A 99 40.93 3.69 -2.45
CA ARG A 99 41.70 3.06 -3.53
C ARG A 99 43.05 3.75 -3.74
N THR A 100 43.07 5.08 -3.79
CA THR A 100 44.32 5.84 -3.94
C THR A 100 45.27 5.61 -2.76
N THR A 101 44.76 5.60 -1.54
CA THR A 101 45.57 5.31 -0.35
C THR A 101 46.14 3.89 -0.39
N PHE A 102 45.35 2.89 -0.80
CA PHE A 102 45.81 1.51 -0.91
C PHE A 102 46.93 1.35 -1.96
N LEU A 103 46.77 1.97 -3.14
CA LEU A 103 47.77 1.94 -4.20
C LEU A 103 49.08 2.61 -3.78
N ASN A 104 48.99 3.77 -3.12
CA ASN A 104 50.17 4.48 -2.61
C ASN A 104 50.92 3.69 -1.53
N LEU A 105 50.17 3.00 -0.65
CA LEU A 105 50.76 2.15 0.38
C LEU A 105 51.46 0.91 -0.21
N HIS A 106 50.96 0.40 -1.34
CA HIS A 106 51.54 -0.74 -2.03
C HIS A 106 52.81 -0.36 -2.82
N LEU A 107 52.83 0.83 -3.43
CA LEU A 107 54.00 1.35 -4.14
C LEU A 107 55.15 1.73 -3.19
N ALA A 108 54.85 2.17 -1.97
CA ALA A 108 55.86 2.53 -0.96
C ALA A 108 56.56 1.32 -0.29
N LYS A 109 56.10 0.09 -0.58
CA LYS A 109 56.68 -1.17 -0.04
C LYS A 109 57.63 -1.86 -1.02
N LYS A 110 58.01 -1.21 -2.12
CA LYS A 110 58.94 -1.70 -3.13
C LYS A 110 60.19 -0.83 -3.15
#